data_AF-A0A2E4WEH6-F1
#
_entry.id   AF-A0A2E4WEH6-F1
#
_cell.length_a   1.000
_cell.length_b   1.000
_cell.length_c   1.000
_cell.angle_alpha   90.00
_cell.angle_beta   90.00
_cell.angle_gamma   90.00
#
_symmetry.space_group_name_H-M   'P 1'
#
loop_
_entity.id
_entity.type
_entity.pdbx_description
1 polymer ?
#
loop_
_entity_poly.entity_id
_entity_poly.type
_entity_poly.pdbx_seq_one_letter_code
_entity_poly.pdbx_strand_id
1 'polypeptide(L)'
;MLSSSKNEAENTLKKEWILPQIINENYKLKSKSGAEKIQPSKIHELEKFVLPKNSKIGKIIYDPDLDVPPLAEISLDGELHGYLFETYDWVQGLGYSRKPYHIIAGIDLLGNITGVRIMWHTEPIAILGRTDEDLDDFVEQLQGVNIKQGVNIVLGLSDSVLEGDKVSMRGTAGDTSELYSVDGISRTTTTSLLLNDAVMRAARKVARHQNIILSQDDLGVILNLEEYSEKNWQQLIDDGSISSGLVTNGDVVNKFELVEGFKAPRSARLKKEDTVYTEIFMAIVNPEGIGANILGRRWYDQYVVSGRNVNDLVVWVGFLGPMSFYSKTESYLPETPYYSLKILQDDKEYLLKPIMYKSLPFHHAKKAPDLIEQGLFYFSKDESFDPTKELKMIYTILGDKETDNTGNNFVSFDINYNIPINYINKNQDFKIFDENRFNWKDNWYNKSILVILSIITVFIAILLLSFKDLLVKNRKIHGFVRTIFLLWILVWLGWIAGGQVSIIHLAALLQALYDGNGFASFLAEPAIVIIGLAALISMPIWGRALFCGWLCPFGALQELLNK
;
A
#
# COMPACT_ATOMS: atom_id res chain seq x y z
N MET A 1 49.52 -10.10 -1.31
CA MET A 1 49.05 -11.04 -0.27
C MET A 1 48.67 -10.35 1.05
N LEU A 2 48.16 -9.12 1.02
CA LEU A 2 47.60 -8.40 2.18
C LEU A 2 46.52 -7.44 1.66
N SER A 3 45.37 -7.96 1.21
CA SER A 3 44.20 -7.11 0.89
C SER A 3 42.84 -7.83 0.98
N SER A 4 42.80 -9.12 1.35
CA SER A 4 41.52 -9.87 1.42
C SER A 4 40.92 -9.93 2.83
N SER A 5 41.64 -9.54 3.89
CA SER A 5 41.19 -9.78 5.27
C SER A 5 40.42 -8.62 5.92
N LYS A 6 40.08 -7.55 5.19
CA LYS A 6 39.31 -6.41 5.72
C LYS A 6 37.82 -6.44 5.35
N ASN A 7 37.43 -7.16 4.30
CA ASN A 7 36.01 -7.27 3.90
C ASN A 7 35.25 -8.40 4.61
N GLU A 8 35.94 -9.38 5.21
CA GLU A 8 35.28 -10.45 5.97
C GLU A 8 35.00 -10.08 7.43
N ALA A 9 35.65 -9.04 7.97
CA ALA A 9 35.46 -8.63 9.36
C ALA A 9 34.24 -7.72 9.60
N GLU A 10 33.62 -7.18 8.54
CA GLU A 10 32.35 -6.44 8.63
C GLU A 10 31.12 -7.35 8.58
N ASN A 11 31.28 -8.65 8.30
CA ASN A 11 30.16 -9.55 8.00
C ASN A 11 29.80 -10.53 9.15
N THR A 12 30.31 -10.30 10.35
CA THR A 12 30.06 -11.17 11.53
C THR A 12 29.71 -10.39 12.81
N LEU A 13 28.98 -9.28 12.68
CA LEU A 13 28.07 -8.87 13.75
C LEU A 13 26.77 -9.64 13.50
N LYS A 14 26.33 -10.50 14.43
CA LYS A 14 24.94 -10.99 14.44
C LYS A 14 24.05 -9.78 14.13
N LYS A 15 23.24 -9.82 13.05
CA LYS A 15 22.31 -8.73 12.71
C LYS A 15 21.48 -8.42 13.96
N GLU A 16 21.85 -7.36 14.68
CA GLU A 16 21.12 -6.91 15.86
C GLU A 16 19.99 -6.03 15.36
N TRP A 17 18.86 -6.65 15.05
CA TRP A 17 17.65 -5.98 14.58
C TRP A 17 17.13 -4.96 15.57
N ILE A 18 16.58 -3.85 15.09
CA ILE A 18 16.25 -2.70 15.95
C ILE A 18 14.92 -2.89 16.65
N LEU A 19 13.93 -3.49 15.97
CA LEU A 19 12.59 -3.69 16.53
C LEU A 19 12.62 -4.46 17.87
N PRO A 20 13.27 -5.64 18.00
CA PRO A 20 13.31 -6.36 19.28
C PRO A 20 14.04 -5.59 20.37
N GLN A 21 14.97 -4.71 19.99
CA GLN A 21 15.73 -3.90 20.94
C GLN A 21 14.94 -2.73 21.49
N ILE A 22 14.04 -2.15 20.70
CA ILE A 22 13.10 -1.12 21.16
C ILE A 22 12.02 -1.73 22.08
N ILE A 23 11.54 -2.93 21.74
CA ILE A 23 10.48 -3.61 22.49
C ILE A 23 11.00 -4.25 23.78
N ASN A 24 12.22 -4.77 23.80
CA ASN A 24 12.79 -5.35 25.03
C ASN A 24 13.44 -4.25 25.89
N GLU A 25 13.12 -4.22 27.18
CA GLU A 25 13.79 -3.33 28.12
C GLU A 25 15.29 -3.66 28.17
N ASN A 26 16.14 -2.62 28.04
CA ASN A 26 17.61 -2.63 28.02
C ASN A 26 18.30 -2.74 26.64
N TYR A 27 17.96 -1.86 25.69
CA TYR A 27 18.78 -1.69 24.48
C TYR A 27 20.19 -1.21 24.84
N LYS A 28 21.20 -1.98 24.42
CA LYS A 28 22.62 -1.63 24.53
C LYS A 28 23.12 -1.06 23.21
N LEU A 29 23.23 0.26 23.12
CA LEU A 29 23.97 0.87 22.01
C LEU A 29 25.47 0.77 22.29
N LYS A 30 26.19 0.09 21.40
CA LYS A 30 27.65 0.19 21.35
C LYS A 30 28.03 1.53 20.71
N SER A 31 28.63 2.41 21.50
CA SER A 31 29.26 3.61 20.94
C SER A 31 30.46 3.23 20.06
N LYS A 32 30.90 4.15 19.20
CA LYS A 32 32.17 4.01 18.46
C LYS A 32 33.40 3.80 19.36
N SER A 33 33.30 4.06 20.67
CA SER A 33 34.36 3.82 21.65
C SER A 33 34.25 2.47 22.36
N GLY A 34 33.31 1.61 21.96
CA GLY A 34 33.08 0.29 22.56
C GLY A 34 32.35 0.33 23.91
N ALA A 35 31.86 1.49 24.34
CA ALA A 35 31.08 1.61 25.57
C ALA A 35 29.62 1.21 25.31
N GLU A 36 29.10 0.28 26.10
CA GLU A 36 27.68 -0.10 26.09
C GLU A 36 26.89 0.88 26.95
N LYS A 37 26.00 1.66 26.33
CA LYS A 37 25.08 2.53 27.07
C LYS A 37 23.68 1.92 27.01
N ILE A 38 23.10 1.64 28.17
CA ILE A 38 21.71 1.21 28.30
C ILE A 38 20.83 2.44 28.04
N GLN A 39 20.04 2.42 26.98
CA GLN A 39 18.98 3.42 26.77
C GLN A 39 17.70 2.98 27.49
N PRO A 40 16.93 3.95 28.06
CA PRO A 40 15.59 3.66 28.55
C PRO A 40 14.71 3.15 27.40
N SER A 41 13.81 2.21 27.73
CA SER A 41 12.83 1.69 26.79
C SER A 41 12.02 2.83 26.17
N LYS A 42 11.89 2.81 24.83
CA LYS A 42 11.03 3.75 24.09
C LYS A 42 9.66 3.14 23.75
N ILE A 43 9.24 2.09 24.45
CA ILE A 43 7.92 1.46 24.24
C ILE A 43 6.79 2.48 24.34
N HIS A 44 6.89 3.45 25.24
CA HIS A 44 5.87 4.49 25.40
C HIS A 44 5.66 5.34 24.14
N GLU A 45 6.70 5.54 23.33
CA GLU A 45 6.58 6.21 22.02
C GLU A 45 5.72 5.36 21.07
N LEU A 46 5.90 4.04 21.08
CA LEU A 46 5.12 3.11 20.25
C LEU A 46 3.66 3.07 20.70
N GLU A 47 3.42 3.01 22.01
CA GLU A 47 2.07 3.05 22.59
C GLU A 47 1.31 4.33 22.24
N LYS A 48 2.02 5.46 22.13
CA LYS A 48 1.42 6.76 21.85
C LYS A 48 1.19 7.01 20.36
N PHE A 49 2.16 6.67 19.51
CA PHE A 49 2.20 7.14 18.12
C PHE A 49 2.00 6.04 17.07
N VAL A 50 2.20 4.77 17.42
CA VAL A 50 2.18 3.66 16.45
C VAL A 50 1.03 2.69 16.70
N LEU A 51 0.75 2.41 17.97
CA LEU A 51 -0.28 1.48 18.39
C LEU A 51 -1.68 2.12 18.37
N PRO A 52 -2.71 1.41 17.87
CA PRO A 52 -4.09 1.80 18.06
C PRO A 52 -4.47 1.92 19.55
N LYS A 53 -5.46 2.75 19.86
CA LYS A 53 -5.98 2.88 21.23
C LYS A 53 -6.42 1.52 21.78
N ASN A 54 -6.08 1.26 23.04
CA ASN A 54 -6.37 0.00 23.77
C ASN A 54 -5.68 -1.25 23.21
N SER A 55 -4.76 -1.12 22.26
CA SER A 55 -3.95 -2.25 21.78
C SER A 55 -2.68 -2.45 22.62
N LYS A 56 -2.04 -3.61 22.44
CA LYS A 56 -0.77 -3.97 23.09
C LYS A 56 0.16 -4.63 22.08
N ILE A 57 1.46 -4.55 22.33
CA ILE A 57 2.45 -5.34 21.60
C ILE A 57 2.30 -6.80 22.03
N GLY A 58 2.00 -7.67 21.06
CA GLY A 58 1.88 -9.10 21.21
C GLY A 58 3.23 -9.80 21.02
N LYS A 59 3.20 -10.98 20.40
CA LYS A 59 4.40 -11.79 20.20
C LYS A 59 5.35 -11.14 19.19
N ILE A 60 6.66 -11.16 19.48
CA ILE A 60 7.69 -10.87 18.48
C ILE A 60 7.85 -12.11 17.59
N ILE A 61 7.61 -11.93 16.30
CA ILE A 61 7.79 -12.93 15.25
C ILE A 61 9.20 -12.72 14.69
N TYR A 62 10.07 -13.68 14.96
CA TYR A 62 11.42 -13.73 14.44
C TYR A 62 11.81 -15.19 14.26
N ASP A 63 12.25 -15.53 13.06
CA ASP A 63 12.83 -16.83 12.76
C ASP A 63 14.33 -16.63 12.49
N PRO A 64 15.24 -17.07 13.39
CA PRO A 64 16.68 -16.92 13.20
C PRO A 64 17.22 -17.69 11.99
N ASP A 65 16.49 -18.70 11.51
CA ASP A 65 16.89 -19.56 10.40
C ASP A 65 16.45 -18.99 9.03
N LEU A 66 15.55 -18.00 9.04
CA LEU A 66 15.14 -17.23 7.87
C LEU A 66 15.82 -15.85 7.91
N ASP A 67 16.45 -15.41 6.82
CA ASP A 67 17.04 -14.06 6.73
C ASP A 67 15.97 -12.97 6.54
N VAL A 68 14.93 -13.01 7.37
CA VAL A 68 13.78 -12.11 7.35
C VAL A 68 13.82 -11.21 8.60
N PRO A 69 13.60 -9.90 8.43
CA PRO A 69 13.49 -8.98 9.56
C PRO A 69 12.38 -9.34 10.56
N PRO A 70 12.57 -9.05 11.85
CA PRO A 70 11.56 -9.31 12.86
C PRO A 70 10.32 -8.41 12.72
N LEU A 71 9.20 -8.92 13.23
CA LEU A 71 7.92 -8.24 13.35
C LEU A 71 7.40 -8.40 14.78
N ALA A 72 6.49 -7.55 15.21
CA ALA A 72 5.75 -7.77 16.46
C ALA A 72 4.25 -7.66 16.21
N GLU A 73 3.46 -8.53 16.81
CA GLU A 73 2.00 -8.46 16.68
C GLU A 73 1.45 -7.20 17.37
N ILE A 74 0.44 -6.59 16.76
CA ILE A 74 -0.45 -5.62 17.41
C ILE A 74 -1.66 -6.43 17.85
N SER A 75 -1.92 -6.50 19.16
CA SER A 75 -3.08 -7.20 19.71
C SER A 75 -4.11 -6.24 20.27
N LEU A 76 -5.38 -6.42 19.90
CA LEU A 76 -6.52 -5.70 20.44
C LEU A 76 -7.47 -6.71 21.08
N ASP A 77 -7.79 -6.53 22.36
CA ASP A 77 -8.63 -7.46 23.15
C ASP A 77 -8.19 -8.95 23.11
N GLY A 78 -6.89 -9.20 22.90
CA GLY A 78 -6.32 -10.55 22.81
C GLY A 78 -6.38 -11.18 21.41
N GLU A 79 -6.89 -10.47 20.41
CA GLU A 79 -6.90 -10.88 19.01
C GLU A 79 -5.80 -10.16 18.22
N LEU A 80 -5.34 -10.78 17.13
CA LEU A 80 -4.38 -10.17 16.22
C LEU A 80 -5.06 -9.07 15.40
N HIS A 81 -4.55 -7.85 15.52
CA HIS A 81 -5.05 -6.68 14.79
C HIS A 81 -4.10 -6.23 13.67
N GLY A 82 -2.80 -6.53 13.79
CA GLY A 82 -1.81 -6.07 12.84
C GLY A 82 -0.38 -6.41 13.23
N TYR A 83 0.58 -5.74 12.60
CA TYR A 83 2.01 -5.94 12.81
C TYR A 83 2.76 -4.61 12.95
N LEU A 84 3.70 -4.58 13.88
CA LEU A 84 4.73 -3.57 14.06
C LEU A 84 6.02 -4.02 13.38
N PHE A 85 6.71 -3.08 12.75
CA PHE A 85 7.96 -3.34 12.03
C PHE A 85 8.86 -2.11 12.00
N GLU A 86 10.16 -2.35 11.77
CA GLU A 86 11.15 -1.30 11.58
C GLU A 86 11.48 -1.18 10.08
N THR A 87 11.38 0.04 9.53
CA THR A 87 11.44 0.21 8.07
C THR A 87 12.81 -0.10 7.46
N TYR A 88 13.90 0.23 8.15
CA TYR A 88 15.26 0.02 7.65
C TYR A 88 15.62 -1.46 7.53
N ASP A 89 15.19 -2.27 8.49
CA ASP A 89 15.39 -3.71 8.53
C ASP A 89 14.72 -4.34 7.28
N TRP A 90 13.56 -3.83 6.86
CA TRP A 90 12.77 -4.33 5.72
C TRP A 90 13.19 -3.84 4.34
N VAL A 91 13.57 -2.56 4.19
CA VAL A 91 13.84 -1.97 2.86
C VAL A 91 15.23 -1.36 2.70
N GLN A 92 15.99 -1.26 3.80
CA GLN A 92 17.29 -0.58 3.85
C GLN A 92 17.25 0.84 3.25
N GLY A 93 16.11 1.52 3.42
CA GLY A 93 15.88 2.87 2.92
C GLY A 93 16.86 3.87 3.52
N LEU A 94 17.39 4.77 2.69
CA LEU A 94 18.36 5.77 3.11
C LEU A 94 17.78 7.18 2.97
N GLY A 95 18.16 8.06 3.90
CA GLY A 95 17.88 9.49 3.81
C GLY A 95 18.73 10.23 2.79
N TYR A 96 18.49 11.53 2.66
CA TYR A 96 19.26 12.41 1.78
C TYR A 96 20.75 12.35 2.09
N SER A 97 21.08 12.26 3.38
CA SER A 97 22.44 12.11 3.90
C SER A 97 23.07 10.72 3.66
N ARG A 98 22.38 9.81 2.95
CA ARG A 98 22.78 8.42 2.68
C ARG A 98 22.99 7.60 3.95
N LYS A 99 22.28 7.96 5.02
CA LYS A 99 22.27 7.26 6.30
C LYS A 99 20.89 6.64 6.55
N PRO A 100 20.81 5.59 7.38
CA PRO A 100 19.54 4.94 7.72
C PRO A 100 18.52 5.92 8.30
N TYR A 101 17.24 5.64 8.05
CA TYR A 101 16.16 6.11 8.91
C TYR A 101 15.68 4.96 9.74
N HIS A 102 15.69 5.12 11.06
CA HIS A 102 15.04 4.15 11.92
C HIS A 102 13.65 4.64 12.24
N ILE A 103 12.66 4.03 11.58
CA ILE A 103 11.25 4.37 11.69
C ILE A 103 10.53 3.10 12.11
N ILE A 104 9.69 3.20 13.14
CA ILE A 104 8.79 2.13 13.52
C ILE A 104 7.42 2.48 12.98
N ALA A 105 6.83 1.56 12.24
CA ALA A 105 5.48 1.69 11.69
C ALA A 105 4.66 0.48 12.08
N GLY A 106 3.34 0.67 12.13
CA GLY A 106 2.38 -0.41 12.31
C GLY A 106 1.43 -0.49 11.12
N ILE A 107 0.97 -1.69 10.82
CA ILE A 107 -0.02 -1.97 9.77
C ILE A 107 -1.09 -2.91 10.30
N ASP A 108 -2.36 -2.62 10.03
CA ASP A 108 -3.46 -3.53 10.36
C ASP A 108 -3.64 -4.63 9.29
N LEU A 109 -4.52 -5.59 9.56
CA LEU A 109 -4.82 -6.69 8.62
C LEU A 109 -5.58 -6.25 7.36
N LEU A 110 -6.04 -5.00 7.27
CA LEU A 110 -6.70 -4.41 6.11
C LEU A 110 -5.73 -3.58 5.24
N GLY A 111 -4.48 -3.46 5.67
CA GLY A 111 -3.44 -2.68 4.99
C GLY A 111 -3.47 -1.19 5.32
N ASN A 112 -4.13 -0.77 6.40
CA ASN A 112 -4.02 0.62 6.88
C ASN A 112 -2.82 0.75 7.82
N ILE A 113 -2.10 1.85 7.69
CA ILE A 113 -1.04 2.20 8.63
C ILE A 113 -1.68 2.56 9.98
N THR A 114 -1.33 1.85 11.07
CA THR A 114 -1.87 2.14 12.41
C THR A 114 -1.22 3.35 13.06
N GLY A 115 -0.01 3.69 12.63
CA GLY A 115 0.76 4.84 13.07
C GLY A 115 2.24 4.69 12.70
N VAL A 116 3.00 5.77 12.87
CA VAL A 116 4.42 5.85 12.47
C VAL A 116 5.18 6.71 13.46
N ARG A 117 6.42 6.30 13.79
CA ARG A 117 7.30 7.08 14.67
C ARG A 117 8.76 7.01 14.21
N ILE A 118 9.39 8.17 14.08
CA ILE A 118 10.83 8.25 13.80
C ILE A 118 11.59 8.02 15.11
N MET A 119 12.45 6.99 15.11
CA MET A 119 13.27 6.63 16.26
C MET A 119 14.67 7.26 16.18
N TRP A 120 15.18 7.42 14.95
CA TRP A 120 16.49 8.02 14.67
C TRP A 120 16.62 8.50 13.22
N HIS A 121 17.26 9.65 13.03
CA HIS A 121 17.67 10.18 11.72
C HIS A 121 18.93 11.06 11.88
N THR A 122 19.56 11.40 10.75
CA THR A 122 20.71 12.34 10.69
C THR A 122 20.58 13.35 9.56
N GLU A 123 19.34 13.67 9.20
CA GLU A 123 19.08 14.62 8.13
C GLU A 123 19.53 16.03 8.53
N PRO A 124 20.16 16.77 7.63
CA PRO A 124 20.61 18.13 7.90
C PRO A 124 19.44 19.11 7.81
N ILE A 125 18.39 18.91 8.59
CA ILE A 125 17.16 19.73 8.55
C ILE A 125 17.33 21.08 9.25
N ALA A 126 18.16 21.14 10.29
CA ALA A 126 18.39 22.36 11.07
C ALA A 126 19.00 23.49 10.21
N ILE A 127 19.90 23.17 9.26
CA ILE A 127 20.46 24.15 8.33
C ILE A 127 19.42 24.71 7.35
N LEU A 128 18.27 24.05 7.21
CA LEU A 128 17.14 24.47 6.39
C LEU A 128 16.06 25.21 7.20
N GLY A 129 16.30 25.41 8.51
CA GLY A 129 15.35 26.02 9.43
C GLY A 129 14.19 25.10 9.81
N ARG A 130 14.40 23.78 9.79
CA ARG A 130 13.42 22.75 10.12
C ARG A 130 13.78 22.03 11.42
N THR A 131 12.77 21.51 12.11
CA THR A 131 12.86 20.83 13.41
C THR A 131 12.56 19.34 13.28
N ASP A 132 12.93 18.55 14.30
CA ASP A 132 12.56 17.13 14.35
C ASP A 132 11.03 16.96 14.41
N GLU A 133 10.32 17.91 15.01
CA GLU A 133 8.85 17.98 15.04
C GLU A 133 8.25 18.10 13.64
N ASP A 134 8.87 18.86 12.72
CA ASP A 134 8.42 18.89 11.31
C ASP A 134 8.46 17.50 10.66
N LEU A 135 9.44 16.65 11.01
CA LEU A 135 9.54 15.29 10.47
C LEU A 135 8.52 14.35 11.12
N ASP A 136 8.31 14.48 12.43
CA ASP A 136 7.30 13.72 13.16
C ASP A 136 5.89 14.03 12.64
N ASP A 137 5.54 15.32 12.51
CA ASP A 137 4.28 15.79 11.94
C ASP A 137 4.04 15.27 10.53
N PHE A 138 5.12 15.13 9.73
CA PHE A 138 5.03 14.56 8.39
C PHE A 138 4.66 13.08 8.42
N VAL A 139 5.34 12.26 9.23
CA VAL A 139 5.07 10.81 9.24
C VAL A 139 3.77 10.46 9.96
N GLU A 140 3.34 11.28 10.92
CA GLU A 140 2.07 11.10 11.61
C GLU A 140 0.86 11.22 10.67
N GLN A 141 0.97 12.00 9.59
CA GLN A 141 -0.06 12.08 8.54
C GLN A 141 -0.28 10.76 7.78
N LEU A 142 0.66 9.81 7.86
CA LEU A 142 0.51 8.49 7.25
C LEU A 142 -0.42 7.58 8.05
N GLN A 143 -0.77 7.93 9.29
CA GLN A 143 -1.74 7.15 10.07
C GLN A 143 -3.10 7.08 9.34
N GLY A 144 -3.62 5.87 9.20
CA GLY A 144 -4.87 5.58 8.50
C GLY A 144 -4.73 5.48 6.97
N VAL A 145 -3.57 5.81 6.40
CA VAL A 145 -3.34 5.64 4.96
C VAL A 145 -3.35 4.15 4.61
N ASN A 146 -4.15 3.79 3.61
CA ASN A 146 -4.17 2.43 3.10
C ASN A 146 -3.02 2.21 2.11
N ILE A 147 -2.22 1.18 2.32
CA ILE A 147 -1.00 0.95 1.54
C ILE A 147 -1.24 0.48 0.11
N LYS A 148 -2.49 0.16 -0.24
CA LYS A 148 -2.93 -0.08 -1.64
C LYS A 148 -2.71 1.17 -2.49
N GLN A 149 -2.94 2.34 -1.91
CA GLN A 149 -2.80 3.63 -2.57
C GLN A 149 -1.36 4.14 -2.50
N GLY A 150 -0.95 4.87 -3.53
CA GLY A 150 0.24 5.70 -3.50
C GLY A 150 -0.02 7.01 -2.77
N VAL A 151 1.05 7.65 -2.32
CA VAL A 151 1.00 8.94 -1.63
C VAL A 151 1.52 10.04 -2.54
N ASN A 152 0.73 11.09 -2.72
CA ASN A 152 1.16 12.32 -3.36
C ASN A 152 1.57 13.34 -2.30
N ILE A 153 2.84 13.74 -2.33
CA ILE A 153 3.36 14.73 -1.40
C ILE A 153 3.15 16.12 -1.99
N VAL A 154 2.35 16.93 -1.31
CA VAL A 154 1.92 18.26 -1.77
C VAL A 154 2.42 19.36 -0.86
N LEU A 155 2.60 20.56 -1.39
CA LEU A 155 2.93 21.76 -0.63
C LEU A 155 1.83 22.81 -0.83
N GLY A 156 1.33 23.34 0.29
CA GLY A 156 0.60 24.60 0.26
C GLY A 156 1.54 25.75 -0.12
N LEU A 157 1.13 26.59 -1.07
CA LEU A 157 1.87 27.80 -1.44
C LEU A 157 1.66 28.87 -0.36
N SER A 158 2.49 28.86 0.68
CA SER A 158 2.56 29.99 1.63
C SER A 158 3.01 31.25 0.88
N ASP A 159 2.25 32.35 0.98
CA ASP A 159 2.41 33.66 0.31
C ASP A 159 1.93 33.78 -1.14
N SER A 160 1.20 32.80 -1.68
CA SER A 160 0.53 32.97 -2.99
C SER A 160 -0.75 33.79 -2.84
N VAL A 161 -0.95 34.76 -3.75
CA VAL A 161 -2.22 35.51 -3.89
C VAL A 161 -3.37 34.59 -4.36
N LEU A 162 -3.04 33.40 -4.85
CA LEU A 162 -3.96 32.31 -5.13
C LEU A 162 -4.06 31.43 -3.87
N GLU A 163 -4.95 31.79 -2.95
CA GLU A 163 -5.26 30.98 -1.77
C GLU A 163 -5.96 29.68 -2.20
N GLY A 164 -5.48 28.53 -1.70
CA GLY A 164 -6.18 27.25 -1.78
C GLY A 164 -5.52 26.15 -2.62
N ASP A 165 -4.56 26.47 -3.49
CA ASP A 165 -3.94 25.45 -4.35
C ASP A 165 -2.73 24.80 -3.67
N LYS A 166 -2.85 23.50 -3.37
CA LYS A 166 -1.71 22.64 -3.01
C LYS A 166 -1.05 22.14 -4.29
N VAL A 167 0.26 22.29 -4.40
CA VAL A 167 1.03 21.85 -5.57
C VAL A 167 1.81 20.60 -5.20
N SER A 168 1.76 19.57 -6.06
CA SER A 168 2.58 18.39 -5.89
C SER A 168 4.06 18.78 -5.84
N MET A 169 4.77 18.41 -4.77
CA MET A 169 6.20 18.70 -4.64
C MET A 169 7.03 18.04 -5.74
N ARG A 170 6.47 17.00 -6.35
CA ARG A 170 7.01 16.28 -7.49
C ARG A 170 5.85 15.85 -8.38
N GLY A 171 5.91 16.23 -9.66
CA GLY A 171 4.97 15.71 -10.64
C GLY A 171 5.10 14.19 -10.78
N THR A 172 3.99 13.50 -10.59
CA THR A 172 3.83 12.06 -10.82
C THR A 172 3.16 11.91 -12.18
N ALA A 173 3.81 11.21 -13.12
CA ALA A 173 3.23 10.93 -14.43
C ALA A 173 2.23 9.76 -14.35
N GLY A 174 1.23 9.75 -15.22
CA GLY A 174 0.07 8.84 -15.14
C GLY A 174 -1.09 9.43 -14.31
N ASP A 175 -2.10 8.61 -14.04
CA ASP A 175 -3.26 9.02 -13.23
C ASP A 175 -2.87 9.16 -11.75
N THR A 176 -3.15 10.34 -11.19
CA THR A 176 -2.88 10.66 -9.78
C THR A 176 -4.14 10.89 -8.97
N SER A 177 -5.33 10.68 -9.54
CA SER A 177 -6.63 10.98 -8.93
C SER A 177 -6.90 10.17 -7.65
N GLU A 178 -6.38 8.95 -7.58
CA GLU A 178 -6.54 8.04 -6.45
C GLU A 178 -5.41 8.14 -5.41
N LEU A 179 -4.41 9.02 -5.61
CA LEU A 179 -3.30 9.15 -4.68
C LEU A 179 -3.73 9.90 -3.41
N TYR A 180 -3.35 9.34 -2.26
CA TYR A 180 -3.57 9.99 -0.97
C TYR A 180 -2.63 11.18 -0.81
N SER A 181 -3.18 12.37 -0.53
CA SER A 181 -2.37 13.59 -0.42
C SER A 181 -1.85 13.81 1.00
N VAL A 182 -0.54 14.03 1.14
CA VAL A 182 0.14 14.34 2.40
C VAL A 182 0.88 15.66 2.27
N ASP A 183 0.81 16.51 3.29
CA ASP A 183 1.53 17.77 3.32
C ASP A 183 3.01 17.51 3.53
N GLY A 184 3.80 17.85 2.51
CA GLY A 184 5.24 17.75 2.54
C GLY A 184 5.90 18.88 3.30
N ILE A 185 7.14 18.65 3.71
CA ILE A 185 7.89 19.64 4.48
C ILE A 185 8.59 20.59 3.51
N SER A 186 8.30 21.88 3.63
CA SER A 186 8.83 22.89 2.71
C SER A 186 10.36 22.98 2.80
N ARG A 187 11.02 23.03 1.64
CA ARG A 187 12.49 22.99 1.43
C ARG A 187 13.16 21.63 1.69
N THR A 188 12.41 20.59 2.05
CA THR A 188 12.93 19.23 2.32
C THR A 188 12.19 18.17 1.48
N THR A 189 11.94 18.47 0.20
CA THR A 189 11.22 17.57 -0.73
C THR A 189 11.82 16.17 -0.81
N THR A 190 13.15 16.07 -0.93
CA THR A 190 13.81 14.76 -1.04
C THR A 190 13.67 13.96 0.25
N THR A 191 13.83 14.60 1.40
CA THR A 191 13.65 13.98 2.72
C THR A 191 12.22 13.48 2.92
N SER A 192 11.21 14.32 2.64
CA SER A 192 9.78 13.95 2.72
C SER A 192 9.47 12.74 1.84
N LEU A 193 9.99 12.73 0.62
CA LEU A 193 9.81 11.61 -0.31
C LEU A 193 10.40 10.30 0.21
N LEU A 194 11.64 10.34 0.71
CA LEU A 194 12.34 9.16 1.18
C LEU A 194 11.75 8.61 2.49
N LEU A 195 11.23 9.48 3.37
CA LEU A 195 10.51 9.06 4.58
C LEU A 195 9.22 8.31 4.23
N ASN A 196 8.41 8.89 3.33
CA ASN A 196 7.19 8.24 2.85
C ASN A 196 7.50 6.91 2.15
N ASP A 197 8.52 6.87 1.29
CA ASP A 197 8.94 5.65 0.60
C ASP A 197 9.33 4.55 1.58
N ALA A 198 10.15 4.87 2.58
CA ALA A 198 10.59 3.91 3.59
C ALA A 198 9.40 3.27 4.32
N VAL A 199 8.41 4.06 4.72
CA VAL A 199 7.22 3.57 5.41
C VAL A 199 6.35 2.73 4.47
N MET A 200 5.93 3.30 3.33
CA MET A 200 4.98 2.66 2.42
C MET A 200 5.55 1.37 1.81
N ARG A 201 6.83 1.39 1.39
CA ARG A 201 7.48 0.23 0.82
C ARG A 201 7.69 -0.87 1.86
N ALA A 202 8.13 -0.53 3.08
CA ALA A 202 8.27 -1.52 4.15
C ALA A 202 6.92 -2.13 4.52
N ALA A 203 5.88 -1.32 4.67
CA ALA A 203 4.52 -1.79 4.97
C ALA A 203 4.02 -2.78 3.91
N ARG A 204 4.23 -2.51 2.62
CA ARG A 204 3.88 -3.42 1.52
C ARG A 204 4.68 -4.73 1.57
N LYS A 205 5.98 -4.68 1.85
CA LYS A 205 6.78 -5.90 2.03
C LYS A 205 6.29 -6.74 3.22
N VAL A 206 5.99 -6.10 4.35
CA VAL A 206 5.45 -6.76 5.54
C VAL A 206 4.10 -7.39 5.25
N ALA A 207 3.20 -6.66 4.58
CA ALA A 207 1.89 -7.16 4.20
C ALA A 207 2.00 -8.42 3.34
N ARG A 208 2.79 -8.37 2.28
CA ARG A 208 3.02 -9.53 1.39
C ARG A 208 3.66 -10.70 2.14
N HIS A 209 4.65 -10.44 3.00
CA HIS A 209 5.28 -11.47 3.81
C HIS A 209 4.29 -12.15 4.79
N GLN A 210 3.36 -11.38 5.34
CA GLN A 210 2.29 -11.88 6.22
C GLN A 210 1.05 -12.39 5.46
N ASN A 211 1.11 -12.45 4.12
CA ASN A 211 -0.01 -12.85 3.26
C ASN A 211 -1.27 -11.99 3.44
N ILE A 212 -1.10 -10.70 3.79
CA ILE A 212 -2.16 -9.70 3.77
C ILE A 212 -2.38 -9.28 2.31
N ILE A 213 -3.58 -9.53 1.79
CA ILE A 213 -3.92 -9.16 0.42
C ILE A 213 -4.23 -7.67 0.34
N LEU A 214 -3.39 -6.96 -0.41
CA LEU A 214 -3.61 -5.55 -0.73
C LEU A 214 -4.61 -5.42 -1.88
N SER A 215 -4.44 -6.23 -2.92
CA SER A 215 -5.37 -6.33 -4.04
C SER A 215 -5.13 -7.65 -4.76
N GLN A 216 -6.14 -8.18 -5.47
CA GLN A 216 -5.92 -9.27 -6.42
C GLN A 216 -4.99 -8.84 -7.56
N ASP A 217 -4.97 -7.53 -7.85
CA ASP A 217 -4.15 -6.93 -8.91
C ASP A 217 -2.85 -6.32 -8.35
N ASP A 218 -2.45 -6.61 -7.10
CA ASP A 218 -1.16 -6.14 -6.57
C ASP A 218 -0.03 -6.72 -7.43
N LEU A 219 0.80 -5.87 -8.02
CA LEU A 219 1.92 -6.33 -8.82
C LEU A 219 2.91 -7.18 -8.02
N GLY A 220 3.01 -6.99 -6.70
CA GLY A 220 3.83 -7.85 -5.85
C GLY A 220 3.23 -9.22 -5.56
N VAL A 221 1.96 -9.45 -5.89
CA VAL A 221 1.33 -10.78 -5.90
C VAL A 221 1.66 -11.49 -7.22
N ILE A 222 1.67 -10.75 -8.33
CA ILE A 222 1.89 -11.26 -9.69
C ILE A 222 3.39 -11.44 -9.99
N LEU A 223 4.21 -10.47 -9.59
CA LEU A 223 5.64 -10.38 -9.87
C LEU A 223 6.45 -10.42 -8.58
N ASN A 224 7.63 -11.05 -8.65
CA ASN A 224 8.65 -10.92 -7.62
C ASN A 224 9.35 -9.57 -7.76
N LEU A 225 8.87 -8.58 -6.99
CA LEU A 225 9.42 -7.23 -7.03
C LEU A 225 10.77 -7.10 -6.33
N GLU A 226 11.15 -8.06 -5.50
CA GLU A 226 12.25 -7.91 -4.53
C GLU A 226 13.50 -8.70 -4.91
N GLU A 227 13.42 -9.57 -5.93
CA GLU A 227 14.58 -10.25 -6.46
C GLU A 227 15.57 -9.24 -7.05
N TYR A 228 16.78 -9.23 -6.51
CA TYR A 228 17.83 -8.32 -6.94
C TYR A 228 19.17 -9.04 -7.03
N SER A 229 19.84 -8.85 -8.16
CA SER A 229 21.26 -9.14 -8.35
C SER A 229 21.86 -8.05 -9.24
N GLU A 230 23.08 -7.62 -8.93
CA GLU A 230 23.75 -6.59 -9.72
C GLU A 230 24.10 -7.14 -11.12
N LYS A 231 23.67 -6.44 -12.17
CA LYS A 231 23.87 -6.83 -13.58
C LYS A 231 24.39 -5.67 -14.40
N ASN A 232 25.22 -5.99 -15.40
CA ASN A 232 25.60 -5.04 -16.44
C ASN A 232 24.63 -5.08 -17.63
N TRP A 233 24.75 -4.13 -18.55
CA TRP A 233 23.86 -3.99 -19.71
C TRP A 233 23.71 -5.28 -20.52
N GLN A 234 24.84 -5.93 -20.87
CA GLN A 234 24.80 -7.15 -21.68
C GLN A 234 24.07 -8.28 -20.94
N GLN A 235 24.27 -8.41 -19.63
CA GLN A 235 23.57 -9.42 -18.82
C GLN A 235 22.05 -9.19 -18.78
N LEU A 236 21.60 -7.93 -18.75
CA LEU A 236 20.18 -7.59 -18.79
C LEU A 236 19.53 -7.91 -20.16
N ILE A 237 20.30 -7.83 -21.24
CA ILE A 237 19.86 -8.26 -22.58
C ILE A 237 19.83 -9.79 -22.65
N ASP A 238 20.91 -10.44 -22.21
CA ASP A 238 21.08 -11.89 -22.30
C ASP A 238 20.04 -12.68 -21.49
N ASP A 239 19.60 -12.13 -20.34
CA ASP A 239 18.60 -12.75 -19.49
C ASP A 239 17.14 -12.33 -19.78
N GLY A 240 16.94 -11.46 -20.77
CA GLY A 240 15.64 -10.96 -21.20
C GLY A 240 15.03 -9.86 -20.30
N SER A 241 15.77 -9.35 -19.31
CA SER A 241 15.32 -8.20 -18.50
C SER A 241 15.10 -6.95 -19.37
N ILE A 242 15.88 -6.79 -20.44
CA ILE A 242 15.71 -5.79 -21.50
C ILE A 242 15.55 -6.53 -22.82
N SER A 243 14.52 -6.17 -23.59
CA SER A 243 14.41 -6.56 -25.01
C SER A 243 14.87 -5.43 -25.90
N SER A 244 15.47 -5.75 -27.05
CA SER A 244 15.84 -4.76 -28.06
C SER A 244 15.42 -5.14 -29.48
N GLY A 245 15.17 -4.13 -30.31
CA GLY A 245 14.89 -4.25 -31.73
C GLY A 245 15.74 -3.28 -32.53
N LEU A 246 16.69 -3.81 -33.32
CA LEU A 246 17.53 -3.04 -34.23
C LEU A 246 16.81 -2.81 -35.57
N VAL A 247 16.76 -1.56 -36.00
CA VAL A 247 16.26 -1.14 -37.30
C VAL A 247 17.38 -0.45 -38.06
N THR A 248 17.76 -0.99 -39.21
CA THR A 248 18.77 -0.38 -40.10
C THR A 248 18.11 0.52 -41.15
N ASN A 249 18.91 1.36 -41.81
CA ASN A 249 18.39 2.17 -42.92
C ASN A 249 17.89 1.28 -44.06
N GLY A 250 18.55 0.15 -44.31
CA GLY A 250 18.13 -0.85 -45.30
C GLY A 250 16.75 -1.45 -44.98
N ASP A 251 16.50 -1.80 -43.72
CA ASP A 251 15.21 -2.37 -43.30
C ASP A 251 14.04 -1.41 -43.56
N VAL A 252 14.25 -0.11 -43.28
CA VAL A 252 13.26 0.94 -43.55
C VAL A 252 13.01 1.05 -45.05
N VAL A 253 14.07 1.12 -45.87
CA VAL A 253 13.93 1.22 -47.32
C VAL A 253 13.18 0.01 -47.88
N ASN A 254 13.58 -1.21 -47.50
CA ASN A 254 12.98 -2.46 -47.98
C ASN A 254 11.50 -2.58 -47.62
N LYS A 255 11.09 -2.20 -46.40
CA LYS A 255 9.66 -2.22 -46.03
C LYS A 255 8.83 -1.24 -46.86
N PHE A 256 9.37 -0.06 -47.16
CA PHE A 256 8.68 0.93 -47.99
C PHE A 256 8.62 0.56 -49.48
N GLU A 257 9.48 -0.32 -49.99
CA GLU A 257 9.34 -0.85 -51.36
C GLU A 257 8.03 -1.64 -51.57
N LEU A 258 7.49 -2.19 -50.49
CA LEU A 258 6.21 -2.91 -50.49
C LEU A 258 4.99 -1.98 -50.35
N VAL A 259 5.22 -0.69 -50.08
CA VAL A 259 4.16 0.29 -49.86
C VAL A 259 3.91 1.07 -51.16
N GLU A 260 2.76 0.85 -51.79
CA GLU A 260 2.39 1.60 -52.99
C GLU A 260 2.17 3.09 -52.69
N GLY A 261 2.78 3.96 -53.51
CA GLY A 261 2.57 5.41 -53.46
C GLY A 261 3.48 6.19 -52.51
N PHE A 262 4.21 5.51 -51.62
CA PHE A 262 5.07 6.15 -50.63
C PHE A 262 6.53 5.70 -50.76
N LYS A 263 7.46 6.60 -50.40
CA LYS A 263 8.90 6.30 -50.37
C LYS A 263 9.39 6.35 -48.94
N ALA A 264 10.42 5.56 -48.63
CA ALA A 264 11.11 5.69 -47.36
C ALA A 264 11.61 7.13 -47.11
N PRO A 265 11.64 7.59 -45.85
CA PRO A 265 12.21 8.89 -45.49
C PRO A 265 13.59 9.15 -46.08
N ARG A 266 13.87 10.40 -46.42
CA ARG A 266 15.23 10.82 -46.82
C ARG A 266 16.30 10.46 -45.79
N SER A 267 15.96 10.52 -44.50
CA SER A 267 16.88 10.16 -43.41
C SER A 267 17.37 8.71 -43.50
N ALA A 268 16.56 7.80 -44.05
CA ALA A 268 16.93 6.42 -44.35
C ALA A 268 17.63 6.28 -45.70
N ARG A 269 17.01 6.79 -46.79
CA ARG A 269 17.50 6.60 -48.17
C ARG A 269 18.86 7.21 -48.49
N LEU A 270 19.27 8.25 -47.75
CA LEU A 270 20.53 8.97 -48.00
C LEU A 270 21.71 8.44 -47.16
N LYS A 271 21.48 7.41 -46.34
CA LYS A 271 22.52 6.75 -45.53
C LYS A 271 22.81 5.35 -46.07
N LYS A 272 23.91 4.75 -45.61
CA LYS A 272 24.25 3.37 -45.98
C LYS A 272 23.27 2.39 -45.34
N GLU A 273 22.91 1.35 -46.08
CA GLU A 273 21.90 0.37 -45.67
C GLU A 273 22.21 -0.30 -44.32
N ASP A 274 23.48 -0.66 -44.09
CA ASP A 274 23.99 -1.34 -42.90
C ASP A 274 24.10 -0.45 -41.66
N THR A 275 23.89 0.87 -41.80
CA THR A 275 23.96 1.79 -40.67
C THR A 275 22.67 1.80 -39.87
N VAL A 276 22.78 1.99 -38.55
CA VAL A 276 21.64 2.03 -37.62
C VAL A 276 20.73 3.22 -37.96
N TYR A 277 19.43 2.93 -38.13
CA TYR A 277 18.39 3.95 -38.17
C TYR A 277 17.88 4.25 -36.76
N THR A 278 17.55 3.20 -36.00
CA THR A 278 17.28 3.25 -34.56
C THR A 278 17.45 1.85 -33.96
N GLU A 279 17.82 1.76 -32.69
CA GLU A 279 17.64 0.55 -31.89
C GLU A 279 16.78 0.90 -30.68
N ILE A 280 15.73 0.13 -30.47
CA ILE A 280 14.70 0.40 -29.48
C ILE A 280 14.85 -0.63 -28.37
N PHE A 281 14.86 -0.16 -27.12
CA PHE A 281 14.94 -1.00 -25.94
C PHE A 281 13.68 -0.85 -25.10
N MET A 282 13.23 -1.95 -24.49
CA MET A 282 12.05 -1.97 -23.62
C MET A 282 12.28 -2.88 -22.41
N ALA A 283 11.76 -2.46 -21.25
CA ALA A 283 11.72 -3.28 -20.04
C ALA A 283 10.55 -2.90 -19.12
N ILE A 284 9.94 -3.88 -18.45
CA ILE A 284 9.12 -3.62 -17.25
C ILE A 284 10.09 -3.41 -16.08
N VAL A 285 10.05 -2.25 -15.45
CA VAL A 285 11.07 -1.86 -14.46
C VAL A 285 10.62 -2.00 -13.01
N ASN A 286 9.40 -2.47 -12.74
CA ASN A 286 8.90 -2.67 -11.38
C ASN A 286 9.79 -3.63 -10.56
N PRO A 287 10.24 -4.80 -11.07
CA PRO A 287 11.16 -5.65 -10.32
C PRO A 287 12.50 -4.96 -10.05
N GLU A 288 12.97 -5.01 -8.80
CA GLU A 288 14.19 -4.34 -8.37
C GLU A 288 15.41 -4.77 -9.21
N GLY A 289 15.53 -6.06 -9.52
CA GLY A 289 16.59 -6.62 -10.36
C GLY A 289 16.62 -6.08 -11.80
N ILE A 290 15.55 -5.46 -12.29
CA ILE A 290 15.52 -4.79 -13.60
C ILE A 290 15.67 -3.29 -13.42
N GLY A 291 14.73 -2.66 -12.71
CA GLY A 291 14.64 -1.22 -12.59
C GLY A 291 15.85 -0.58 -11.90
N ALA A 292 16.37 -1.19 -10.82
CA ALA A 292 17.52 -0.65 -10.10
C ALA A 292 18.83 -0.80 -10.88
N ASN A 293 18.97 -1.83 -11.73
CA ASN A 293 20.13 -1.97 -12.60
C ASN A 293 20.10 -0.98 -13.78
N ILE A 294 18.92 -0.64 -14.31
CA ILE A 294 18.79 0.36 -15.39
C ILE A 294 18.94 1.78 -14.84
N LEU A 295 18.15 2.14 -13.82
CA LEU A 295 18.03 3.51 -13.33
C LEU A 295 19.03 3.84 -12.22
N GLY A 296 19.63 2.84 -11.59
CA GLY A 296 20.36 3.00 -10.33
C GLY A 296 19.41 3.13 -9.14
N ARG A 297 19.84 2.63 -7.98
CA ARG A 297 18.98 2.49 -6.78
C ARG A 297 18.20 3.76 -6.42
N ARG A 298 18.87 4.92 -6.40
CA ARG A 298 18.25 6.21 -6.04
C ARG A 298 17.09 6.57 -6.96
N TRP A 299 17.27 6.41 -8.26
CA TRP A 299 16.27 6.84 -9.24
C TRP A 299 15.17 5.80 -9.43
N TYR A 300 15.49 4.53 -9.25
CA TYR A 300 14.50 3.46 -9.14
C TYR A 300 13.53 3.71 -7.98
N ASP A 301 14.06 3.89 -6.76
CA ASP A 301 13.24 4.17 -5.57
C ASP A 301 12.37 5.42 -5.85
N GLN A 302 12.98 6.48 -6.37
CA GLN A 302 12.28 7.73 -6.65
C GLN A 302 11.18 7.62 -7.73
N TYR A 303 11.45 7.03 -8.89
CA TYR A 303 10.54 7.12 -10.04
C TYR A 303 9.64 5.90 -10.22
N VAL A 304 10.06 4.72 -9.76
CA VAL A 304 9.32 3.48 -9.94
C VAL A 304 8.55 3.09 -8.68
N VAL A 305 9.09 3.37 -7.49
CA VAL A 305 8.49 2.90 -6.23
C VAL A 305 7.69 3.99 -5.51
N SER A 306 8.32 5.14 -5.27
CA SER A 306 7.73 6.18 -4.42
C SER A 306 6.49 6.82 -5.04
N GLY A 307 5.40 6.90 -4.27
CA GLY A 307 4.18 7.61 -4.65
C GLY A 307 3.33 6.90 -5.70
N ARG A 308 3.47 5.56 -5.80
CA ARG A 308 2.74 4.70 -6.74
C ARG A 308 1.76 3.79 -6.01
N ASN A 309 0.64 3.48 -6.65
CA ASN A 309 -0.27 2.42 -6.18
C ASN A 309 0.40 1.05 -6.32
N VAL A 310 -0.14 0.03 -5.63
CA VAL A 310 0.43 -1.33 -5.67
C VAL A 310 0.29 -2.03 -7.02
N ASN A 311 -0.58 -1.52 -7.88
CA ASN A 311 -0.91 -2.04 -9.20
C ASN A 311 -0.35 -1.20 -10.35
N ASP A 312 0.34 -0.09 -10.06
CA ASP A 312 0.92 0.78 -11.08
C ASP A 312 2.09 0.10 -11.78
N LEU A 313 1.99 -0.10 -13.09
CA LEU A 313 3.03 -0.69 -13.90
C LEU A 313 3.89 0.40 -14.55
N VAL A 314 5.19 0.17 -14.61
CA VAL A 314 6.16 1.11 -15.18
C VAL A 314 6.99 0.42 -16.25
N VAL A 315 6.93 0.95 -17.46
CA VAL A 315 7.71 0.50 -18.60
C VAL A 315 8.79 1.52 -18.91
N TRP A 316 10.04 1.08 -18.98
CA TRP A 316 11.14 1.87 -19.51
C TRP A 316 11.30 1.62 -21.00
N VAL A 317 11.53 2.71 -21.75
CA VAL A 317 11.81 2.66 -23.18
C VAL A 317 13.04 3.51 -23.46
N GLY A 318 13.95 2.99 -24.28
CA GLY A 318 15.19 3.66 -24.69
C GLY A 318 15.40 3.58 -26.20
N PHE A 319 16.05 4.60 -26.76
CA PHE A 319 16.35 4.70 -28.19
C PHE A 319 17.83 5.02 -28.40
N LEU A 320 18.46 4.25 -29.27
CA LEU A 320 19.82 4.46 -29.76
C LEU A 320 19.80 4.79 -31.25
N GLY A 321 20.75 5.60 -31.69
CA GLY A 321 20.89 5.99 -33.09
C GLY A 321 20.33 7.39 -33.38
N PRO A 322 20.13 7.76 -34.66
CA PRO A 322 19.73 9.12 -35.03
C PRO A 322 18.22 9.41 -34.91
N MET A 323 17.38 8.42 -34.64
CA MET A 323 15.92 8.57 -34.62
C MET A 323 15.29 8.01 -33.34
N SER A 324 14.27 8.71 -32.82
CA SER A 324 13.46 8.29 -31.67
C SER A 324 11.96 8.48 -31.93
N PHE A 325 11.12 8.10 -30.98
CA PHE A 325 9.68 8.34 -31.02
C PHE A 325 9.28 9.78 -30.67
N TYR A 326 10.13 10.53 -29.97
CA TYR A 326 9.75 11.77 -29.30
C TYR A 326 9.61 12.93 -30.29
N SER A 327 8.38 13.44 -30.42
CA SER A 327 8.07 14.67 -31.15
C SER A 327 7.82 15.82 -30.18
N LYS A 328 8.58 16.92 -30.31
CA LYS A 328 8.37 18.13 -29.49
C LYS A 328 6.94 18.68 -29.61
N THR A 329 6.34 18.61 -30.79
CA THR A 329 4.99 19.14 -31.03
C THR A 329 3.92 18.35 -30.28
N GLU A 330 4.03 17.01 -30.28
CA GLU A 330 3.08 16.12 -29.59
C GLU A 330 3.22 16.21 -28.05
N SER A 331 4.43 16.48 -27.56
CA SER A 331 4.69 16.56 -26.11
C SER A 331 3.97 17.69 -25.35
N TYR A 332 3.38 18.67 -26.05
CA TYR A 332 2.61 19.77 -25.44
C TYR A 332 1.12 19.47 -25.29
N LEU A 333 0.63 18.34 -25.82
CA LEU A 333 -0.78 17.92 -25.73
C LEU A 333 -0.87 16.67 -24.84
N PRO A 334 -1.16 16.81 -23.53
CA PRO A 334 -0.99 15.73 -22.55
C PRO A 334 -1.75 14.44 -22.89
N GLU A 335 -2.93 14.57 -23.49
CA GLU A 335 -3.85 13.46 -23.79
C GLU A 335 -3.70 12.90 -25.21
N THR A 336 -2.96 13.59 -26.10
CA THR A 336 -2.79 13.15 -27.49
C THR A 336 -1.70 12.09 -27.54
N PRO A 337 -1.97 10.87 -28.04
CA PRO A 337 -0.98 9.80 -28.02
C PRO A 337 0.18 10.06 -28.98
N TYR A 338 1.33 9.46 -28.68
CA TYR A 338 2.44 9.33 -29.61
C TYR A 338 2.04 8.36 -30.72
N TYR A 339 1.81 8.85 -31.94
CA TYR A 339 1.41 8.00 -33.06
C TYR A 339 2.55 7.10 -33.56
N SER A 340 3.78 7.44 -33.21
CA SER A 340 4.99 6.68 -33.56
C SER A 340 5.20 5.46 -32.66
N LEU A 341 4.51 5.34 -31.51
CA LEU A 341 4.78 4.30 -30.52
C LEU A 341 3.51 3.83 -29.82
N LYS A 342 3.24 2.51 -29.87
CA LYS A 342 2.15 1.87 -29.12
C LYS A 342 2.55 0.50 -28.59
N ILE A 343 1.80 -0.01 -27.62
CA ILE A 343 1.97 -1.38 -27.10
C ILE A 343 0.74 -2.21 -27.48
N LEU A 344 0.96 -3.46 -27.87
CA LEU A 344 -0.06 -4.47 -28.17
C LEU A 344 0.08 -5.67 -27.23
N GLN A 345 -1.04 -6.18 -26.73
CA GLN A 345 -1.15 -7.45 -26.00
C GLN A 345 -2.52 -8.08 -26.25
N ASP A 346 -2.57 -9.37 -26.63
CA ASP A 346 -3.81 -10.12 -26.86
C ASP A 346 -4.88 -9.35 -27.68
N ASP A 347 -4.46 -8.74 -28.80
CA ASP A 347 -5.27 -7.89 -29.68
C ASP A 347 -5.76 -6.54 -29.10
N LYS A 348 -5.42 -6.20 -27.86
CA LYS A 348 -5.68 -4.90 -27.25
C LYS A 348 -4.54 -3.93 -27.54
N GLU A 349 -4.90 -2.72 -27.99
CA GLU A 349 -3.95 -1.62 -28.20
C GLU A 349 -3.89 -0.70 -26.98
N TYR A 350 -2.67 -0.36 -26.58
CA TYR A 350 -2.35 0.58 -25.52
C TYR A 350 -1.63 1.79 -26.12
N LEU A 351 -2.34 2.91 -26.15
CA LEU A 351 -1.84 4.16 -26.70
C LEU A 351 -1.00 4.90 -25.66
N LEU A 352 0.21 5.28 -26.04
CA LEU A 352 1.15 5.96 -25.14
C LEU A 352 0.95 7.47 -25.21
N LYS A 353 0.60 8.10 -24.09
CA LYS A 353 0.31 9.54 -24.02
C LYS A 353 1.44 10.31 -23.32
N PRO A 354 1.68 11.59 -23.65
CA PRO A 354 2.65 12.43 -22.95
C PRO A 354 2.40 12.54 -21.43
N ILE A 355 1.14 12.53 -20.97
CA ILE A 355 0.82 12.54 -19.52
C ILE A 355 1.34 11.30 -18.78
N MET A 356 1.49 10.18 -19.50
CA MET A 356 2.05 8.93 -18.99
C MET A 356 3.57 8.90 -19.05
N TYR A 357 4.22 9.85 -19.75
CA TYR A 357 5.64 9.80 -20.04
C TYR A 357 6.46 10.67 -19.09
N LYS A 358 7.55 10.11 -18.58
CA LYS A 358 8.62 10.83 -17.89
C LYS A 358 9.93 10.62 -18.62
N SER A 359 10.40 11.65 -19.33
CA SER A 359 11.73 11.66 -19.92
C SER A 359 12.82 11.55 -18.85
N LEU A 360 13.84 10.76 -19.13
CA LEU A 360 15.02 10.57 -18.32
C LEU A 360 16.27 10.91 -19.15
N PRO A 361 17.07 11.91 -18.77
CA PRO A 361 18.28 12.25 -19.51
C PRO A 361 19.45 11.29 -19.22
N PHE A 362 19.22 10.19 -18.51
CA PHE A 362 20.25 9.27 -18.04
C PHE A 362 19.72 7.85 -17.78
N HIS A 363 20.63 6.89 -17.82
CA HIS A 363 20.56 5.61 -17.13
C HIS A 363 21.84 5.43 -16.30
N HIS A 364 21.84 4.48 -15.36
CA HIS A 364 23.00 4.12 -14.55
C HIS A 364 23.47 2.68 -14.77
N ALA A 365 22.93 2.00 -15.79
CA ALA A 365 23.35 0.67 -16.20
C ALA A 365 24.85 0.63 -16.56
N LYS A 366 25.57 -0.33 -15.99
CA LYS A 366 27.01 -0.52 -16.24
C LYS A 366 27.24 -0.98 -17.68
N LYS A 367 28.14 -0.29 -18.39
CA LYS A 367 28.53 -0.58 -19.79
C LYS A 367 27.37 -0.47 -20.80
N ALA A 368 26.33 0.30 -20.48
CA ALA A 368 25.26 0.60 -21.41
C ALA A 368 25.73 1.59 -22.50
N PRO A 369 25.14 1.55 -23.70
CA PRO A 369 25.45 2.50 -24.76
C PRO A 369 24.80 3.87 -24.48
N ASP A 370 25.31 4.92 -25.11
CA ASP A 370 24.71 6.26 -25.00
C ASP A 370 23.38 6.30 -25.78
N LEU A 371 22.27 6.42 -25.06
CA LEU A 371 20.94 6.55 -25.63
C LEU A 371 20.62 8.01 -25.96
N ILE A 372 19.96 8.24 -27.09
CA ILE A 372 19.57 9.59 -27.53
C ILE A 372 18.25 10.06 -26.93
N GLU A 373 17.39 9.13 -26.54
CA GLU A 373 16.11 9.38 -25.88
C GLU A 373 15.78 8.18 -25.01
N GLN A 374 15.26 8.42 -23.81
CA GLN A 374 14.76 7.37 -22.93
C GLN A 374 13.81 7.94 -21.89
N GLY A 375 12.96 7.09 -21.35
CA GLY A 375 12.07 7.50 -20.27
C GLY A 375 11.19 6.37 -19.78
N LEU A 376 10.24 6.74 -18.92
CA LEU A 376 9.31 5.83 -18.26
C LEU A 376 7.88 6.15 -18.70
N PHE A 377 7.13 5.11 -19.04
CA PHE A 377 5.69 5.14 -19.21
C PHE A 377 5.02 4.51 -18.00
N TYR A 378 4.03 5.20 -17.44
CA TYR A 378 3.28 4.75 -16.27
C TYR A 378 1.87 4.34 -16.66
N PHE A 379 1.47 3.15 -16.23
CA PHE A 379 0.15 2.59 -16.47
C PHE A 379 -0.54 2.37 -15.12
N SER A 380 -1.63 3.11 -14.91
CA SER A 380 -2.55 2.87 -13.79
C SER A 380 -3.46 1.68 -14.12
N LYS A 381 -4.14 1.11 -13.12
CA LYS A 381 -4.93 -0.13 -13.23
C LYS A 381 -5.76 -0.25 -14.52
N ASP A 382 -6.60 0.74 -14.81
CA ASP A 382 -7.57 0.68 -15.91
C ASP A 382 -6.91 0.73 -17.29
N GLU A 383 -5.71 1.32 -17.37
CA GLU A 383 -4.92 1.44 -18.58
C GLU A 383 -3.80 0.38 -18.67
N SER A 384 -3.71 -0.55 -17.70
CA SER A 384 -2.63 -1.54 -17.62
C SER A 384 -2.90 -2.83 -18.40
N PHE A 385 -1.86 -3.64 -18.52
CA PHE A 385 -1.84 -4.96 -19.17
C PHE A 385 -1.26 -6.00 -18.21
N ASP A 386 -1.43 -7.28 -18.56
CA ASP A 386 -0.88 -8.37 -17.78
C ASP A 386 0.65 -8.42 -17.96
N PRO A 387 1.47 -8.15 -16.93
CA PRO A 387 2.92 -8.11 -17.08
C PRO A 387 3.54 -9.49 -17.29
N THR A 388 2.79 -10.58 -17.10
CA THR A 388 3.28 -11.96 -17.26
C THR A 388 3.14 -12.49 -18.69
N LYS A 389 2.40 -11.77 -19.54
CA LYS A 389 2.17 -12.13 -20.94
C LYS A 389 3.09 -11.36 -21.88
N GLU A 390 3.17 -11.83 -23.12
CA GLU A 390 3.96 -11.18 -24.17
C GLU A 390 3.41 -9.78 -24.48
N LEU A 391 4.33 -8.83 -24.52
CA LEU A 391 4.08 -7.45 -24.93
C LEU A 391 4.76 -7.23 -26.26
N LYS A 392 4.07 -6.54 -27.17
CA LYS A 392 4.64 -6.13 -28.44
C LYS A 392 4.61 -4.63 -28.55
N MET A 393 5.77 -4.00 -28.51
CA MET A 393 5.91 -2.59 -28.83
C MET A 393 5.97 -2.42 -30.35
N ILE A 394 5.12 -1.53 -30.87
CA ILE A 394 5.07 -1.18 -32.28
C ILE A 394 5.66 0.21 -32.45
N TYR A 395 6.76 0.30 -33.20
CA TYR A 395 7.34 1.56 -33.64
C TYR A 395 6.99 1.83 -35.10
N THR A 396 6.42 3.00 -35.36
CA THR A 396 5.93 3.39 -36.68
C THR A 396 6.80 4.48 -37.28
N ILE A 397 7.19 4.28 -38.54
CA ILE A 397 7.97 5.24 -39.33
C ILE A 397 7.12 5.70 -40.50
N LEU A 398 6.93 7.01 -40.61
CA LEU A 398 6.20 7.68 -41.69
C LEU A 398 7.00 7.70 -43.00
N GLY A 399 6.30 7.77 -44.13
CA GLY A 399 6.88 7.96 -45.46
C GLY A 399 7.50 9.35 -45.66
N ASP A 400 8.27 9.51 -46.74
CA ASP A 400 8.94 10.78 -47.05
C ASP A 400 7.95 11.94 -47.19
N LYS A 401 8.12 12.98 -46.35
CA LYS A 401 7.27 14.19 -46.24
C LYS A 401 5.88 14.01 -45.63
N GLU A 402 5.57 12.83 -45.11
CA GLU A 402 4.31 12.60 -44.39
C GLU A 402 4.39 13.12 -42.95
N THR A 403 3.27 13.61 -42.43
CA THR A 403 3.18 14.18 -41.07
C THR A 403 2.25 13.41 -40.15
N ASP A 404 1.32 12.64 -40.70
CA ASP A 404 0.26 11.93 -39.96
C ASP A 404 0.11 10.50 -40.48
N ASN A 405 -0.12 9.54 -39.59
CA ASN A 405 -0.32 8.14 -39.98
C ASN A 405 -1.72 7.96 -40.60
N THR A 406 -1.81 7.91 -41.94
CA THR A 406 -3.08 7.74 -42.66
C THR A 406 -2.96 6.70 -43.77
N GLY A 407 -3.93 5.80 -43.85
CA GLY A 407 -3.94 4.72 -44.83
C GLY A 407 -2.73 3.81 -44.66
N ASN A 408 -1.88 3.74 -45.70
CA ASN A 408 -0.67 2.91 -45.76
C ASN A 408 0.62 3.74 -45.81
N ASN A 409 0.61 5.01 -45.42
CA ASN A 409 1.76 5.92 -45.56
C ASN A 409 2.90 5.69 -44.53
N PHE A 410 2.91 4.56 -43.84
CA PHE A 410 3.85 4.23 -42.78
C PHE A 410 4.24 2.74 -42.82
N VAL A 411 5.34 2.42 -42.15
CA VAL A 411 5.78 1.04 -41.89
C VAL A 411 5.99 0.86 -40.39
N SER A 412 5.77 -0.36 -39.90
CA SER A 412 5.85 -0.67 -38.47
C SER A 412 6.92 -1.71 -38.18
N PHE A 413 7.57 -1.59 -37.02
CA PHE A 413 8.58 -2.50 -36.49
C PHE A 413 8.16 -2.96 -35.11
N ASP A 414 8.33 -4.25 -34.85
CA ASP A 414 7.83 -4.91 -33.66
C ASP A 414 9.01 -5.23 -32.73
N ILE A 415 8.87 -4.93 -31.44
CA ILE A 415 9.79 -5.35 -30.39
C ILE A 415 8.97 -6.14 -29.38
N ASN A 416 9.24 -7.44 -29.30
CA ASN A 416 8.55 -8.33 -28.38
C ASN A 416 9.28 -8.34 -27.03
N TYR A 417 8.53 -8.31 -25.94
CA TYR A 417 9.05 -8.35 -24.58
C TYR A 417 8.26 -9.35 -23.75
N ASN A 418 9.00 -10.21 -23.04
CA ASN A 418 8.46 -11.10 -22.02
C ASN A 418 9.24 -10.85 -20.73
N ILE A 419 8.53 -10.69 -19.62
CA ILE A 419 9.21 -10.61 -18.33
C ILE A 419 9.92 -11.95 -18.03
N PRO A 420 11.17 -11.94 -17.54
CA PRO A 420 11.85 -13.18 -17.18
C PRO A 420 11.10 -13.98 -16.11
N ILE A 421 11.07 -15.32 -16.26
CA ILE A 421 10.27 -16.25 -15.43
C ILE A 421 10.62 -16.18 -13.93
N ASN A 422 11.83 -15.80 -13.58
CA ASN A 422 12.28 -15.64 -12.18
C ASN A 422 11.57 -14.46 -11.48
N TYR A 423 11.19 -13.43 -12.22
CA TYR A 423 10.42 -12.30 -11.69
C TYR A 423 8.91 -12.56 -11.65
N ILE A 424 8.43 -13.77 -11.99
CA ILE A 424 7.01 -14.11 -11.90
C ILE A 424 6.78 -14.93 -10.62
N ASN A 425 5.90 -14.43 -9.74
CA ASN A 425 5.47 -15.19 -8.58
C ASN A 425 4.52 -16.30 -9.04
N LYS A 426 4.91 -17.56 -8.82
CA LYS A 426 4.04 -18.71 -9.13
C LYS A 426 2.97 -18.83 -8.05
N ASN A 427 1.69 -18.76 -8.44
CA ASN A 427 0.47 -18.97 -7.65
C ASN A 427 0.73 -19.21 -6.15
N GLN A 428 0.93 -18.12 -5.41
CA GLN A 428 0.89 -18.18 -3.95
C GLN A 428 -0.58 -18.23 -3.54
N ASP A 429 -0.97 -19.21 -2.72
CA ASP A 429 -2.29 -19.28 -2.11
C ASP A 429 -2.40 -18.19 -1.03
N PHE A 430 -2.75 -16.96 -1.44
CA PHE A 430 -2.94 -15.86 -0.51
C PHE A 430 -4.22 -16.04 0.31
N LYS A 431 -4.16 -15.73 1.61
CA LYS A 431 -5.35 -15.68 2.47
C LYS A 431 -6.16 -14.43 2.15
N ILE A 432 -7.28 -14.59 1.45
CA ILE A 432 -8.21 -13.49 1.14
C ILE A 432 -8.94 -13.07 2.43
N PHE A 433 -8.54 -11.94 3.00
CA PHE A 433 -9.33 -11.24 4.02
C PHE A 433 -10.33 -10.34 3.30
N ASP A 434 -11.57 -10.82 3.19
CA ASP A 434 -12.68 -10.14 2.54
C ASP A 434 -13.21 -9.01 3.45
N GLU A 435 -12.94 -7.74 3.07
CA GLU A 435 -13.47 -6.53 3.74
C GLU A 435 -14.99 -6.58 3.94
N ASN A 436 -15.72 -7.32 3.09
CA ASN A 436 -17.19 -7.42 3.13
C ASN A 436 -17.73 -8.54 4.03
N ARG A 437 -16.87 -9.31 4.69
CA ARG A 437 -17.30 -10.30 5.68
C ARG A 437 -16.60 -10.06 6.99
N PHE A 438 -17.09 -9.06 7.75
CA PHE A 438 -17.02 -9.17 9.19
C PHE A 438 -17.52 -10.57 9.58
N ASN A 439 -16.62 -11.45 10.02
CA ASN A 439 -16.98 -12.82 10.35
C ASN A 439 -17.69 -12.81 11.71
N TRP A 440 -18.95 -12.40 11.68
CA TRP A 440 -19.79 -12.34 12.87
C TRP A 440 -19.85 -13.69 13.56
N LYS A 441 -19.68 -14.81 12.85
CA LYS A 441 -19.64 -16.14 13.47
C LYS A 441 -18.46 -16.28 14.43
N ASP A 442 -17.27 -15.83 14.02
CA ASP A 442 -16.08 -15.86 14.87
C ASP A 442 -16.23 -14.91 16.06
N ASN A 443 -16.76 -13.70 15.84
CA ASN A 443 -17.02 -12.75 16.94
C ASN A 443 -18.05 -13.30 17.95
N TRP A 444 -19.09 -14.00 17.50
CA TRP A 444 -20.07 -14.65 18.39
C TRP A 444 -19.46 -15.84 19.14
N TYR A 445 -18.58 -16.59 18.49
CA TYR A 445 -17.86 -17.71 19.11
C TYR A 445 -16.87 -17.22 20.17
N ASN A 446 -16.07 -16.22 19.84
CA ASN A 446 -15.06 -15.62 20.72
C ASN A 446 -15.71 -14.89 21.90
N LYS A 447 -16.87 -14.25 21.70
CA LYS A 447 -17.68 -13.63 22.77
C LYS A 447 -18.74 -14.59 23.33
N SER A 448 -18.48 -15.89 23.36
CA SER A 448 -19.42 -16.91 23.86
C SER A 448 -19.93 -16.64 25.28
N ILE A 449 -19.07 -16.15 26.18
CA ILE A 449 -19.47 -15.78 27.56
C ILE A 449 -20.54 -14.67 27.53
N LEU A 450 -20.35 -13.64 26.70
CA LEU A 450 -21.30 -12.55 26.54
C LEU A 450 -22.64 -13.06 26.00
N VAL A 451 -22.60 -13.91 24.96
CA VAL A 451 -23.78 -14.53 24.35
C VAL A 451 -24.57 -15.34 25.38
N ILE A 452 -23.89 -16.21 26.15
CA ILE A 452 -24.51 -17.04 27.18
C ILE A 452 -25.16 -16.17 28.26
N LEU A 453 -24.46 -15.15 28.76
CA LEU A 453 -24.99 -14.24 29.77
C LEU A 453 -26.19 -13.43 29.26
N SER A 454 -26.17 -12.98 27.99
CA SER A 454 -27.32 -12.30 27.37
C SER A 454 -28.54 -13.21 27.29
N ILE A 455 -28.37 -14.47 26.85
CA ILE A 455 -29.45 -15.45 26.78
C ILE A 455 -30.02 -15.73 28.17
N ILE A 456 -29.15 -15.97 29.17
CA ILE A 456 -29.56 -16.19 30.56
C ILE A 456 -30.33 -14.98 31.10
N THR A 457 -29.85 -13.77 30.83
CA THR A 457 -30.48 -12.53 31.29
C THR A 457 -31.89 -12.37 30.72
N VAL A 458 -32.07 -12.60 29.42
CA VAL A 458 -33.38 -12.59 28.77
C VAL A 458 -34.28 -13.69 29.33
N PHE A 459 -33.75 -14.90 29.50
CA PHE A 459 -34.49 -16.03 30.03
C PHE A 459 -35.01 -15.77 31.46
N ILE A 460 -34.16 -15.24 32.33
CA ILE A 460 -34.53 -14.86 33.70
C ILE A 460 -35.61 -13.76 33.66
N ALA A 461 -35.48 -12.74 32.80
CA ALA A 461 -36.48 -11.69 32.68
C ALA A 461 -37.86 -12.26 32.27
N ILE A 462 -37.89 -13.16 31.30
CA ILE A 462 -39.11 -13.86 30.86
C ILE A 462 -39.70 -14.71 31.99
N LEU A 463 -38.85 -15.42 32.74
CA LEU A 463 -39.27 -16.25 33.87
C LEU A 463 -39.89 -15.39 35.00
N LEU A 464 -39.24 -14.27 35.35
CA LEU A 464 -39.76 -13.34 36.36
C LEU A 464 -41.12 -12.74 35.95
N LEU A 465 -41.31 -12.43 34.67
CA LEU A 465 -42.59 -11.95 34.14
C LEU A 465 -43.67 -13.03 34.09
N SER A 466 -43.30 -14.26 33.75
CA SER A 466 -44.24 -15.39 33.68
C SER A 466 -44.74 -15.82 35.07
N PHE A 467 -43.87 -15.78 36.08
CA PHE A 467 -44.19 -16.12 37.47
C PHE A 467 -44.56 -14.89 38.33
N LYS A 468 -44.95 -13.77 37.72
CA LYS A 468 -45.30 -12.53 38.42
C LYS A 468 -46.34 -12.76 39.54
N ASP A 469 -47.33 -13.62 39.31
CA ASP A 469 -48.45 -13.84 40.24
C ASP A 469 -48.02 -14.59 41.52
N LEU A 470 -46.91 -15.33 41.46
CA LEU A 470 -46.28 -15.98 42.61
C LEU A 470 -45.33 -15.03 43.34
N LEU A 471 -44.56 -14.22 42.61
CA LEU A 471 -43.57 -13.30 43.17
C LEU A 471 -44.23 -12.12 43.91
N VAL A 472 -45.34 -11.59 43.39
CA VAL A 472 -46.04 -10.43 43.98
C VAL A 472 -46.72 -10.76 45.32
N LYS A 473 -46.91 -12.06 45.65
CA LYS A 473 -47.48 -12.48 46.95
C LYS A 473 -46.65 -12.04 48.15
N ASN A 474 -45.33 -11.89 48.00
CA ASN A 474 -44.46 -11.39 49.06
C ASN A 474 -43.72 -10.13 48.63
N ARG A 475 -44.21 -8.96 49.09
CA ARG A 475 -43.69 -7.64 48.73
C ARG A 475 -42.18 -7.48 48.99
N LYS A 476 -41.65 -8.08 50.06
CA LYS A 476 -40.21 -7.99 50.38
C LYS A 476 -39.36 -8.79 49.39
N ILE A 477 -39.79 -10.00 49.04
CA ILE A 477 -39.08 -10.86 48.08
C ILE A 477 -39.12 -10.24 46.69
N HIS A 478 -40.29 -9.76 46.24
CA HIS A 478 -40.42 -9.08 44.95
C HIS A 478 -39.51 -7.84 44.86
N GLY A 479 -39.49 -7.01 45.91
CA GLY A 479 -38.64 -5.82 45.96
C GLY A 479 -37.15 -6.16 45.88
N PHE A 480 -36.70 -7.17 46.63
CA PHE A 480 -35.32 -7.63 46.63
C PHE A 480 -34.87 -8.17 45.27
N VAL A 481 -35.64 -9.11 44.70
CA VAL A 481 -35.34 -9.71 43.39
C VAL A 481 -35.32 -8.65 42.29
N ARG A 482 -36.29 -7.72 42.29
CA ARG A 482 -36.34 -6.63 41.31
C ARG A 482 -35.12 -5.73 41.41
N THR A 483 -34.74 -5.31 42.62
CA THR A 483 -33.57 -4.43 42.80
C THR A 483 -32.27 -5.10 42.36
N ILE A 484 -32.06 -6.39 42.68
CA ILE A 484 -30.88 -7.14 42.22
C ILE A 484 -30.85 -7.23 40.69
N PHE A 485 -31.98 -7.56 40.07
CA PHE A 485 -32.04 -7.69 38.62
C PHE A 485 -31.78 -6.35 37.91
N LEU A 486 -32.35 -5.25 38.41
CA LEU A 486 -32.09 -3.92 37.84
C LEU A 486 -30.63 -3.49 38.03
N LEU A 487 -30.00 -3.85 39.15
CA LEU A 487 -28.59 -3.58 39.37
C LEU A 487 -27.70 -4.39 38.43
N TRP A 488 -28.04 -5.66 38.17
CA TRP A 488 -27.39 -6.49 37.15
C TRP A 488 -27.50 -5.86 35.77
N ILE A 489 -28.70 -5.43 35.36
CA ILE A 489 -28.93 -4.80 34.07
C ILE A 489 -28.18 -3.46 33.95
N LEU A 490 -28.18 -2.64 35.00
CA LEU A 490 -27.46 -1.37 34.98
C LEU A 490 -25.94 -1.57 34.86
N VAL A 491 -25.37 -2.45 35.68
CA VAL A 491 -23.91 -2.64 35.76
C VAL A 491 -23.39 -3.50 34.62
N TRP A 492 -23.95 -4.70 34.46
CA TRP A 492 -23.47 -5.62 33.45
C TRP A 492 -23.90 -5.20 32.05
N LEU A 493 -25.22 -5.03 31.81
CA LEU A 493 -25.68 -4.71 30.46
C LEU A 493 -25.36 -3.26 30.07
N GLY A 494 -25.52 -2.31 31.00
CA GLY A 494 -25.28 -0.89 30.77
C GLY A 494 -23.80 -0.51 30.67
N TRP A 495 -23.00 -0.79 31.71
CA TRP A 495 -21.60 -0.34 31.76
C TRP A 495 -20.59 -1.33 31.17
N ILE A 496 -20.77 -2.63 31.36
CA ILE A 496 -19.78 -3.63 30.92
C ILE A 496 -20.00 -4.04 29.47
N ALA A 497 -21.23 -4.44 29.12
CA ALA A 497 -21.55 -4.98 27.79
C ALA A 497 -21.92 -3.90 26.76
N GLY A 498 -22.22 -2.66 27.19
CA GLY A 498 -22.63 -1.57 26.31
C GLY A 498 -23.94 -1.83 25.56
N GLY A 499 -24.82 -2.69 26.10
CA GLY A 499 -25.97 -3.25 25.41
C GLY A 499 -27.18 -2.32 25.28
N GLN A 500 -27.01 -1.16 24.63
CA GLN A 500 -28.07 -0.19 24.39
C GLN A 500 -28.65 -0.35 22.98
N VAL A 501 -29.93 -0.72 22.90
CA VAL A 501 -30.66 -0.73 21.62
C VAL A 501 -30.85 0.72 21.16
N SER A 502 -30.27 1.08 20.01
CA SER A 502 -30.26 2.44 19.45
C SER A 502 -30.84 2.47 18.04
N ILE A 503 -31.23 3.67 17.57
CA ILE A 503 -31.69 3.89 16.20
C ILE A 503 -30.62 3.52 15.15
N ILE A 504 -29.34 3.56 15.53
CA ILE A 504 -28.22 3.17 14.68
C ILE A 504 -28.30 1.67 14.34
N HIS A 505 -28.67 0.82 15.29
CA HIS A 505 -28.85 -0.63 15.07
C HIS A 505 -30.03 -0.94 14.16
N LEU A 506 -31.11 -0.16 14.27
CA LEU A 506 -32.25 -0.26 13.36
C LEU A 506 -31.88 0.20 11.94
N ALA A 507 -31.10 1.28 11.82
CA ALA A 507 -30.58 1.75 10.53
C ALA A 507 -29.67 0.71 9.87
N ALA A 508 -28.76 0.07 10.63
CA ALA A 508 -27.91 -1.00 10.15
C ALA A 508 -28.70 -2.23 9.66
N LEU A 509 -29.80 -2.57 10.33
CA LEU A 509 -30.71 -3.64 9.89
C LEU A 509 -31.43 -3.29 8.58
N LEU A 510 -31.96 -2.07 8.47
CA LEU A 510 -32.67 -1.60 7.27
C LEU A 510 -31.74 -1.47 6.07
N GLN A 511 -30.52 -0.99 6.30
CA GLN A 511 -29.49 -0.89 5.27
C GLN A 511 -29.06 -2.29 4.77
N ALA A 512 -28.87 -3.25 5.68
CA ALA A 512 -28.57 -4.64 5.30
C ALA A 512 -29.67 -5.29 4.44
N LEU A 513 -30.94 -4.93 4.65
CA LEU A 513 -32.08 -5.39 3.85
C LEU A 513 -32.13 -4.73 2.45
N TYR A 514 -31.66 -3.50 2.32
CA TYR A 514 -31.69 -2.74 1.07
C TYR A 514 -30.47 -3.03 0.18
N ASP A 515 -29.27 -3.10 0.76
CA ASP A 515 -28.00 -3.21 0.03
C ASP A 515 -27.64 -4.66 -0.39
N GLY A 516 -28.34 -5.67 0.14
CA GLY A 516 -28.10 -7.09 -0.21
C GLY A 516 -26.77 -7.68 0.30
N ASN A 517 -25.94 -6.88 0.97
CA ASN A 517 -24.58 -7.23 1.45
C ASN A 517 -24.55 -8.08 2.74
N GLY A 518 -25.69 -8.64 3.15
CA GLY A 518 -25.80 -9.52 4.33
C GLY A 518 -25.87 -8.78 5.68
N PHE A 519 -26.15 -9.53 6.75
CA PHE A 519 -26.41 -8.98 8.10
C PHE A 519 -25.15 -8.80 8.96
N ALA A 520 -23.95 -8.77 8.37
CA ALA A 520 -22.71 -8.82 9.12
C ALA A 520 -22.55 -7.65 10.12
N SER A 521 -22.83 -6.42 9.67
CA SER A 521 -22.78 -5.22 10.53
C SER A 521 -23.87 -5.22 11.62
N PHE A 522 -25.07 -5.74 11.33
CA PHE A 522 -26.12 -5.91 12.33
C PHE A 522 -25.74 -6.97 13.38
N LEU A 523 -25.08 -8.05 12.96
CA LEU A 523 -24.64 -9.14 13.83
C LEU A 523 -23.32 -8.84 14.58
N ALA A 524 -22.77 -7.63 14.47
CA ALA A 524 -21.51 -7.25 15.09
C ALA A 524 -21.55 -7.23 16.63
N GLU A 525 -22.71 -6.96 17.23
CA GLU A 525 -22.86 -6.83 18.68
C GLU A 525 -23.84 -7.87 19.24
N PRO A 526 -23.36 -9.05 19.69
CA PRO A 526 -24.21 -10.19 20.03
C PRO A 526 -25.25 -9.86 21.12
N ALA A 527 -24.85 -9.10 22.16
CA ALA A 527 -25.74 -8.75 23.26
C ALA A 527 -26.92 -7.88 22.82
N ILE A 528 -26.68 -6.89 21.95
CA ILE A 528 -27.71 -5.98 21.44
C ILE A 528 -28.66 -6.71 20.50
N VAL A 529 -28.14 -7.60 19.66
CA VAL A 529 -28.96 -8.46 18.79
C VAL A 529 -29.88 -9.36 19.62
N ILE A 530 -29.36 -10.06 20.63
CA ILE A 530 -30.16 -10.97 21.48
C ILE A 530 -31.27 -10.21 22.20
N ILE A 531 -30.96 -9.06 22.79
CA ILE A 531 -31.93 -8.27 23.56
C ILE A 531 -32.91 -7.54 22.65
N GLY A 532 -32.46 -7.04 21.50
CA GLY A 532 -33.30 -6.43 20.47
C GLY A 532 -34.31 -7.42 19.90
N LEU A 533 -33.87 -8.65 19.57
CA LEU A 533 -34.77 -9.72 19.13
C LEU A 533 -35.75 -10.12 20.23
N ALA A 534 -35.29 -10.25 21.48
CA ALA A 534 -36.18 -10.54 22.61
C ALA A 534 -37.22 -9.43 22.81
N ALA A 535 -36.84 -8.16 22.70
CA ALA A 535 -37.75 -7.03 22.77
C ALA A 535 -38.80 -7.10 21.65
N LEU A 536 -38.37 -7.34 20.41
CA LEU A 536 -39.24 -7.44 19.23
C LEU A 536 -40.24 -8.61 19.35
N ILE A 537 -39.77 -9.79 19.78
CA ILE A 537 -40.62 -10.99 19.96
C ILE A 537 -41.58 -10.83 21.14
N SER A 538 -41.15 -10.16 22.22
CA SER A 538 -41.98 -9.98 23.41
C SER A 538 -43.03 -8.89 23.28
N MET A 539 -42.85 -7.95 22.34
CA MET A 539 -43.73 -6.79 22.16
C MET A 539 -45.20 -7.17 21.89
N PRO A 540 -45.53 -8.17 21.07
CA PRO A 540 -46.93 -8.61 20.90
C PRO A 540 -47.52 -9.31 22.13
N ILE A 541 -46.68 -9.88 23.01
CA ILE A 541 -47.12 -10.72 24.13
C ILE A 541 -47.32 -9.89 25.40
N TRP A 542 -46.30 -9.10 25.76
CA TRP A 542 -46.24 -8.33 27.01
C TRP A 542 -46.09 -6.82 26.78
N GLY A 543 -46.23 -6.36 25.53
CA GLY A 543 -45.99 -4.96 25.18
C GLY A 543 -44.57 -4.54 25.51
N ARG A 544 -44.43 -3.30 26.00
CA ARG A 544 -43.14 -2.72 26.42
C ARG A 544 -42.63 -3.22 27.79
N ALA A 545 -43.34 -4.12 28.47
CA ALA A 545 -43.06 -4.45 29.87
C ALA A 545 -41.74 -5.20 30.06
N LEU A 546 -41.38 -6.11 29.15
CA LEU A 546 -40.12 -6.86 29.22
C LEU A 546 -38.92 -5.93 29.00
N PHE A 547 -38.97 -5.11 27.94
CA PHE A 547 -37.85 -4.24 27.60
C PHE A 547 -37.73 -3.05 28.56
N CYS A 548 -38.72 -2.15 28.61
CA CYS A 548 -38.64 -0.93 29.41
C CYS A 548 -38.63 -1.21 30.92
N GLY A 549 -39.24 -2.31 31.37
CA GLY A 549 -39.39 -2.61 32.80
C GLY A 549 -38.30 -3.49 33.41
N TRP A 550 -37.52 -4.22 32.58
CA TRP A 550 -36.52 -5.18 33.06
C TRP A 550 -35.21 -5.09 32.28
N LEU A 551 -35.22 -5.10 30.94
CA LEU A 551 -34.00 -5.21 30.13
C LEU A 551 -33.33 -3.88 29.76
N CYS A 552 -34.00 -2.74 29.95
CA CYS A 552 -33.48 -1.42 29.59
C CYS A 552 -32.57 -0.85 30.70
N PRO A 553 -31.26 -0.61 30.44
CA PRO A 553 -30.35 -0.03 31.44
C PRO A 553 -30.77 1.37 31.90
N PHE A 554 -31.32 2.19 31.00
CA PHE A 554 -31.82 3.52 31.35
C PHE A 554 -33.04 3.45 32.28
N GLY A 555 -33.98 2.53 32.02
CA GLY A 555 -35.12 2.30 32.90
C GLY A 555 -34.69 1.78 34.28
N ALA A 556 -33.69 0.89 34.32
CA ALA A 556 -33.10 0.41 35.57
C ALA A 556 -32.47 1.54 36.40
N LEU A 557 -31.72 2.43 35.77
CA LEU A 557 -31.15 3.61 36.44
C LEU A 557 -32.23 4.51 37.02
N GLN A 558 -33.26 4.85 36.23
CA GLN A 558 -34.35 5.73 36.67
C GLN A 558 -35.12 5.15 37.85
N GLU A 559 -35.36 3.83 37.88
CA GLU A 559 -36.05 3.20 39.00
C GLU A 559 -35.16 3.09 40.24
N LEU A 560 -33.87 2.78 40.08
CA LEU A 560 -32.94 2.68 41.20
C LEU A 560 -32.67 4.05 41.87
N LEU A 561 -32.71 5.15 41.11
CA LEU A 561 -32.56 6.51 41.64
C LEU A 561 -33.81 7.03 42.36
N ASN A 562 -35.00 6.54 41.97
CA ASN A 562 -36.29 6.98 42.53
C ASN A 562 -36.82 6.08 43.66
N LYS A 563 -36.04 5.07 44.06
CA LYS A 563 -36.30 4.21 45.23
C LYS A 563 -35.61 4.77 46.46
#